data_AF-A0A2N6PXS2-F1
#
_entry.id   AF-A0A2N6PXS2-F1
#
_cell.length_a   1.000
_cell.length_b   1.000
_cell.length_c   1.000
_cell.angle_alpha   90.00
_cell.angle_beta   90.00
_cell.angle_gamma   90.00
#
_symmetry.space_group_name_H-M   'P 1'
#
loop_
_entity.id
_entity.type
_entity.pdbx_description
1 polymer ?
#
loop_
_entity_poly.entity_id
_entity_poly.type
_entity_poly.pdbx_seq_one_letter_code
_entity_poly.pdbx_strand_id
1 'polypeptide(L)'
;MRNTSNRVDVVIADRPAAVEVQHGEPIVEAVDVAPDPHRRIIVLAPTKQAGQEYAESLSIEPVAIVTPRSPYGARGVVADEIVEAEGLTAEERDALTVEVAPALATSAAE
;
A
#
# COMPACT_ATOMS: atom_id res chain seq x y z
N MET A 1 -78.69 -8.78 2.84
CA MET A 1 -77.91 -9.77 3.62
C MET A 1 -76.48 -9.78 3.10
N ARG A 2 -75.54 -9.92 4.03
CA ARG A 2 -74.15 -9.44 3.97
C ARG A 2 -73.31 -10.23 2.98
N ASN A 3 -72.77 -9.54 1.98
CA ASN A 3 -71.71 -10.03 1.10
C ASN A 3 -70.37 -9.88 1.84
N THR A 4 -69.60 -10.96 1.93
CA THR A 4 -68.35 -11.03 2.70
C THR A 4 -67.24 -10.27 1.98
N SER A 5 -66.96 -9.04 2.41
CA SER A 5 -65.76 -8.30 2.00
C SER A 5 -64.58 -8.72 2.88
N ASN A 6 -63.66 -9.52 2.33
CA ASN A 6 -62.36 -9.74 2.96
C ASN A 6 -61.33 -8.82 2.28
N ARG A 7 -60.67 -8.00 3.10
CA ARG A 7 -59.78 -6.89 2.72
C ARG A 7 -58.50 -7.38 2.04
N VAL A 8 -58.11 -6.69 0.97
CA VAL A 8 -56.79 -6.79 0.34
C VAL A 8 -56.08 -5.46 0.63
N ASP A 9 -55.04 -5.49 1.46
CA ASP A 9 -54.15 -4.34 1.65
C ASP A 9 -53.01 -4.43 0.62
N VAL A 10 -53.14 -3.64 -0.44
CA VAL A 10 -52.06 -3.39 -1.40
C VAL A 10 -51.30 -2.17 -0.89
N VAL A 11 -50.12 -2.39 -0.32
CA VAL A 11 -49.21 -1.30 0.03
C VAL A 11 -48.48 -0.88 -1.24
N ILE A 12 -48.86 0.28 -1.77
CA ILE A 12 -48.11 1.03 -2.79
C ILE A 12 -47.12 1.91 -2.04
N ALA A 13 -45.83 1.65 -2.19
CA ALA A 13 -44.79 2.60 -1.82
C ALA A 13 -44.19 3.19 -3.11
N ASP A 14 -44.27 4.51 -3.16
CA ASP A 14 -43.87 5.46 -4.19
C ASP A 14 -42.34 5.44 -4.44
N ARG A 15 -41.91 5.54 -5.71
CA ARG A 15 -40.51 5.78 -6.14
C ARG A 15 -40.20 7.30 -5.98
N PRO A 16 -38.97 7.83 -6.18
CA PRO A 16 -37.65 7.23 -6.46
C PRO A 16 -36.51 7.78 -5.57
N ALA A 17 -35.42 7.04 -5.40
CA ALA A 17 -34.10 7.63 -5.16
C ALA A 17 -33.02 6.71 -5.73
N ALA A 18 -32.30 7.21 -6.72
CA ALA A 18 -30.99 6.68 -7.07
C ALA A 18 -30.11 6.83 -5.83
N VAL A 19 -29.64 5.71 -5.28
CA VAL A 19 -28.49 5.71 -4.38
C VAL A 19 -27.53 4.69 -4.93
N GLU A 20 -26.36 5.23 -5.22
CA GLU A 20 -25.21 4.66 -5.88
C GLU A 20 -24.81 3.30 -5.32
N VAL A 21 -24.35 2.46 -6.24
CA VAL A 21 -23.50 1.33 -5.95
C VAL A 21 -22.36 1.87 -5.07
N GLN A 22 -22.38 1.58 -3.78
CA GLN A 22 -21.18 1.77 -2.96
C GLN A 22 -20.18 0.75 -3.47
N HIS A 23 -19.34 1.24 -4.37
CA HIS A 23 -18.01 0.74 -4.66
C HIS A 23 -17.41 0.42 -3.30
N GLY A 24 -17.30 -0.86 -2.95
CA GLY A 24 -16.66 -1.28 -1.72
C GLY A 24 -15.24 -0.79 -1.79
N GLU A 25 -14.97 0.35 -1.16
CA GLU A 25 -13.63 0.75 -0.79
C GLU A 25 -13.09 -0.44 0.02
N PRO A 26 -11.98 -1.06 -0.40
CA PRO A 26 -11.30 -1.96 0.51
C PRO A 26 -10.89 -1.08 1.69
N ILE A 27 -11.54 -1.29 2.83
CA ILE A 27 -10.96 -1.02 4.14
C ILE A 27 -9.67 -1.82 4.17
N VAL A 28 -8.59 -1.21 3.67
CA VAL A 28 -7.25 -1.61 4.00
C VAL A 28 -7.14 -1.32 5.49
N GLU A 29 -7.47 -2.34 6.29
CA GLU A 29 -6.99 -2.43 7.65
C GLU A 29 -5.51 -2.09 7.58
N ALA A 30 -5.15 -0.91 8.08
CA ALA A 30 -3.77 -0.59 8.41
C ALA A 30 -3.42 -1.58 9.52
N VAL A 31 -3.03 -2.79 9.12
CA VAL A 31 -2.51 -3.79 10.03
C VAL A 31 -1.28 -3.11 10.62
N ASP A 32 -1.39 -2.71 11.88
CA ASP A 32 -0.34 -2.15 12.71
C ASP A 32 0.67 -3.27 13.00
N VAL A 33 1.29 -3.78 11.93
CA VAL A 33 2.39 -4.73 12.01
C VAL A 33 3.59 -3.87 12.38
N ALA A 34 3.89 -3.81 13.68
CA ALA A 34 5.16 -3.29 14.14
C ALA A 34 6.26 -3.86 13.23
N PRO A 35 7.10 -3.02 12.61
CA PRO A 35 8.10 -3.49 11.68
C PRO A 35 8.98 -4.50 12.40
N ASP A 36 9.07 -5.71 11.83
CA ASP A 36 9.91 -6.75 12.39
C ASP A 36 11.34 -6.18 12.46
N PRO A 37 11.93 -6.08 13.67
CA PRO A 37 13.22 -5.40 13.86
C PRO A 37 14.38 -6.15 13.18
N HIS A 38 14.13 -7.35 12.65
CA HIS A 38 15.09 -8.12 11.89
C HIS A 38 14.91 -8.00 10.37
N ARG A 39 13.85 -7.35 9.88
CA ARG A 39 13.67 -7.11 8.45
C ARG A 39 14.66 -6.08 7.94
N ARG A 40 15.43 -6.46 6.92
CA ARG A 40 16.41 -5.60 6.26
C ARG A 40 15.68 -4.87 5.13
N ILE A 41 15.43 -3.58 5.31
CA ILE A 41 14.62 -2.81 4.37
C ILE A 41 15.49 -1.82 3.58
N ILE A 42 15.33 -1.79 2.26
CA ILE A 42 15.86 -0.72 1.40
C ILE A 42 14.79 0.34 1.18
N VAL A 43 15.12 1.61 1.37
CA VAL A 43 14.20 2.72 1.08
C VAL A 43 14.64 3.43 -0.19
N LEU A 44 13.75 3.50 -1.19
CA LEU A 44 13.92 4.33 -2.38
C LEU A 44 13.37 5.72 -2.10
N ALA A 45 14.16 6.77 -2.33
CA ALA A 45 13.73 8.14 -2.05
C ALA A 45 14.36 9.16 -3.00
N PRO A 46 13.73 10.33 -3.23
CA PRO A 46 14.30 11.38 -4.07
C PRO A 46 15.60 11.96 -3.45
N THR A 47 15.71 11.96 -2.12
CA THR A 47 16.90 12.38 -1.38
C THR A 47 17.13 11.49 -0.15
N LYS A 48 18.35 11.51 0.40
CA LYS A 48 18.69 10.74 1.61
C LYS A 48 17.89 11.22 2.82
N GLN A 49 17.69 12.53 2.93
CA GLN A 49 16.89 13.12 3.99
C GLN A 49 15.43 12.65 3.93
N ALA A 50 14.79 12.73 2.76
CA ALA A 50 13.42 12.27 2.58
C ALA A 50 13.27 10.76 2.89
N GLY A 51 14.25 9.94 2.48
CA GLY A 51 14.26 8.51 2.81
C GLY A 51 14.42 8.25 4.31
N GLN A 52 15.21 9.07 5.01
CA GLN A 52 15.39 8.96 6.46
C GLN A 52 14.13 9.38 7.21
N GLU A 53 13.53 10.51 6.85
CA GLU A 53 12.27 11.00 7.45
C GLU A 53 11.12 10.00 7.24
N TYR A 54 11.07 9.37 6.06
CA TYR A 54 10.10 8.33 5.74
C TYR A 54 10.35 7.04 6.53
N ALA A 55 11.61 6.63 6.69
CA ALA A 55 11.95 5.49 7.54
C ALA A 55 11.55 5.73 9.01
N GLU A 56 11.80 6.93 9.53
CA GLU A 56 11.43 7.33 10.88
C GLU A 56 9.91 7.35 11.08
N SER A 57 9.14 7.84 10.09
CA SER A 57 7.67 7.87 10.18
C SER A 57 7.07 6.47 10.21
N LEU A 58 7.72 5.50 9.57
CA LEU A 58 7.37 4.09 9.60
C LEU A 58 8.02 3.32 10.76
N SER A 59 8.84 3.98 11.59
CA SER A 59 9.62 3.34 12.67
C SER A 59 10.48 2.16 12.20
N ILE A 60 11.02 2.24 10.97
CA ILE A 60 11.93 1.23 10.39
C ILE A 60 13.38 1.71 10.44
N GLU A 61 14.32 0.77 10.56
CA GLU A 61 15.75 1.03 10.41
C GLU A 61 16.23 0.49 9.05
N PRO A 62 16.43 1.36 8.05
CA PRO A 62 16.75 0.91 6.70
C PRO A 62 18.23 0.47 6.62
N VAL A 63 18.48 -0.66 5.96
CA VAL A 63 19.85 -1.12 5.69
C VAL A 63 20.53 -0.29 4.60
N ALA A 64 19.73 0.32 3.72
CA ALA A 64 20.20 1.31 2.76
C ALA A 64 19.06 2.25 2.35
N ILE A 65 19.41 3.53 2.14
CA ILE A 65 18.55 4.49 1.45
C ILE A 65 19.16 4.69 0.07
N VAL A 66 18.39 4.52 -1.00
CA VAL A 66 18.87 4.65 -2.38
C VAL A 66 18.15 5.81 -3.06
N THR A 67 18.91 6.62 -3.79
CA THR A 67 18.40 7.85 -4.41
C THR A 67 18.91 7.99 -5.84
N PRO A 68 18.28 8.80 -6.71
CA PRO A 68 18.74 8.99 -8.09
C PRO A 68 20.19 9.52 -8.16
N ARG A 69 20.61 10.33 -7.17
CA ARG A 69 21.99 10.83 -7.05
C ARG A 69 22.96 9.81 -6.44
N SER A 70 22.47 8.73 -5.87
CA SER A 70 23.26 7.67 -5.24
C SER A 70 22.59 6.30 -5.48
N PRO A 71 22.51 5.85 -6.76
CA PRO A 71 21.73 4.67 -7.13
C PRO A 71 22.37 3.36 -6.63
N TYR A 72 23.68 3.37 -6.37
CA TYR A 72 24.43 2.20 -5.96
C TYR A 72 24.46 1.95 -4.44
N GLY A 73 23.61 2.66 -3.69
CA GLY A 73 23.60 2.60 -2.22
C GLY A 73 23.28 1.22 -1.63
N ALA A 74 22.63 0.34 -2.40
CA ALA A 74 22.29 -1.03 -1.98
C ALA A 74 23.31 -2.10 -2.45
N ARG A 75 24.41 -1.72 -3.13
CA ARG A 75 25.38 -2.71 -3.60
C ARG A 75 26.07 -3.41 -2.43
N GLY A 76 26.04 -4.74 -2.43
CA GLY A 76 26.61 -5.56 -1.35
C GLY A 76 25.76 -5.61 -0.09
N VAL A 77 24.55 -5.04 -0.12
CA VAL A 77 23.55 -5.17 0.94
C VAL A 77 22.59 -6.29 0.56
N VAL A 78 22.04 -6.97 1.57
CA VAL A 78 20.95 -7.92 1.41
C VAL A 78 19.74 -7.36 2.14
N ALA A 79 18.60 -7.30 1.46
CA ALA A 79 17.35 -6.78 1.97
C ALA A 79 16.22 -7.78 1.75
N ASP A 80 15.25 -7.78 2.65
CA ASP A 80 14.07 -8.62 2.57
C ASP A 80 12.93 -7.87 1.84
N GLU A 81 12.97 -6.53 1.86
CA GLU A 81 11.91 -5.68 1.34
C GLU A 81 12.47 -4.36 0.77
N ILE A 82 11.78 -3.81 -0.23
CA ILE A 82 12.00 -2.45 -0.74
C ILE A 82 10.74 -1.63 -0.44
N VAL A 83 10.92 -0.45 0.13
CA VAL A 83 9.84 0.52 0.34
C VAL A 83 10.15 1.82 -0.40
N GLU A 84 9.11 2.44 -0.95
CA GLU A 84 9.22 3.65 -1.76
C GLU A 84 8.69 4.86 -0.99
N ALA A 85 9.55 5.85 -0.77
CA ALA A 85 9.14 7.14 -0.25
C ALA A 85 8.48 7.98 -1.36
N GLU A 86 7.56 8.85 -0.95
CA GLU A 86 6.88 9.76 -1.89
C GLU A 86 7.87 10.72 -2.58
N GLY A 87 7.49 11.20 -3.77
CA GLY A 87 8.24 12.23 -4.50
C GLY A 87 9.26 11.72 -5.53
N LEU A 88 9.35 10.41 -5.75
CA LEU A 88 10.02 9.86 -6.93
C LEU A 88 9.11 9.94 -8.16
N THR A 89 9.68 10.28 -9.31
CA THR A 89 8.99 10.05 -10.59
C THR A 89 8.96 8.56 -10.92
N ALA A 90 8.03 8.13 -11.76
CA ALA A 90 7.93 6.73 -12.18
C ALA A 90 9.23 6.24 -12.85
N GLU A 91 9.84 7.09 -13.69
CA GLU A 91 11.11 6.77 -14.38
C GLU A 91 12.28 6.61 -13.40
N GLU A 92 12.38 7.49 -12.40
CA GLU A 92 13.42 7.38 -11.37
C GLU A 92 13.23 6.13 -10.51
N ARG A 93 11.99 5.88 -10.07
CA ARG A 93 11.67 4.66 -9.32
C ARG A 93 12.07 3.42 -10.11
N ASP A 94 11.66 3.30 -11.36
CA ASP A 94 11.93 2.12 -12.17
C ASP A 94 13.45 1.92 -12.37
N ALA A 95 14.20 3.00 -12.59
CA ALA A 95 15.65 2.96 -12.67
C ALA A 95 16.31 2.51 -11.35
N LEU A 96 15.83 3.02 -10.21
CA LEU A 96 16.35 2.62 -8.90
C LEU A 96 15.99 1.16 -8.58
N THR A 97 14.77 0.72 -8.87
CA THR A 97 14.31 -0.66 -8.69
C THR A 97 15.20 -1.65 -9.43
N VAL A 98 15.61 -1.34 -10.67
CA VAL A 98 16.54 -2.20 -11.42
C VAL A 98 17.89 -2.34 -10.70
N GLU A 99 18.40 -1.26 -10.10
CA GLU A 99 19.68 -1.30 -9.37
C GLU A 99 19.58 -2.01 -8.02
N VAL A 100 18.42 -1.93 -7.34
CA VAL A 100 18.23 -2.55 -6.02
C VAL A 100 17.68 -3.98 -6.06
N ALA A 101 17.07 -4.39 -7.18
CA ALA A 101 16.52 -5.74 -7.34
C ALA A 101 17.52 -6.88 -7.00
N PRO A 102 18.82 -6.80 -7.34
CA PRO A 102 19.79 -7.83 -6.94
C PRO A 102 20.05 -7.93 -5.44
N ALA A 103 19.72 -6.88 -4.67
CA ALA A 103 19.89 -6.85 -3.22
C ALA A 103 18.73 -7.54 -2.48
N LEU A 104 17.61 -7.79 -3.15
CA LEU A 104 16.51 -8.53 -2.56
C LEU A 104 16.89 -9.99 -2.33
N ALA A 105 16.83 -10.43 -1.08
CA ALA A 105 16.89 -11.82 -0.70
C ALA A 105 15.71 -12.54 -1.33
N THR A 106 15.97 -13.26 -2.42
CA THR A 106 15.03 -14.29 -2.85
C THR A 106 15.19 -15.44 -1.88
N SER A 107 14.20 -15.65 -1.01
CA SER A 107 14.00 -16.96 -0.41
C SER A 107 13.77 -17.90 -1.59
N ALA A 108 14.82 -18.55 -2.07
CA ALA A 108 14.66 -19.72 -2.90
C ALA A 108 13.75 -20.64 -2.09
N ALA A 109 12.52 -20.83 -2.56
CA ALA A 109 11.63 -21.82 -2.00
C ALA A 109 12.35 -23.17 -2.09
N GLU A 110 12.87 -23.65 -0.96
CA GLU A 110 13.30 -25.04 -0.80
C GLU A 110 12.08 -25.96 -0.75
#